data_AF-A0A452HB80-F1
#
_entry.id   AF-A0A452HB80-F1
#
_cell.length_a   1.000
_cell.length_b   1.000
_cell.length_c   1.000
_cell.angle_alpha   90.00
_cell.angle_beta   90.00
_cell.angle_gamma   90.00
#
_symmetry.space_group_name_H-M   'P 1'
#
loop_
_entity.id
_entity.type
_entity.pdbx_description
1 polymer ?
#
loop_
_entity_poly.entity_id
_entity_poly.type
_entity_poly.pdbx_seq_one_letter_code
_entity_poly.pdbx_strand_id
1 'polypeptide(L)'
;MAAAGGVSPLRSCLLRLRRWRPPPAGCSSSSCSPRRAASDEATIISGTQLAKQVYKEVQRDVESWMSLGNRRPHLTVILVGDNPASHTYVRNKMKAATAVGICSEIILKPKDISEEELLDLTAKLNHDSRVNGILVQLPLPDHIDERTVCNIVAPEKDVDGFHIINIGRLCLDQPSVIPATAAAVWEIIKRTGIQTFGKNVVVAGRSKNVGMPISMLLHTDGEHERPGGDATVTITHRYTPKEQLKIHTQLADIIVVAAGIPKLITADMVKEGAAVIDVGINHIHDPLTGKTKLVGDVDFQEVKKKAGFITPVPGGVGPMTVAMLLKNTLITAKKLIY
;
A
#
# COMPACT_ATOMS: atom_id res chain seq x y z
N MET A 1 -9.03 8.54 67.74
CA MET A 1 -8.11 7.72 66.93
C MET A 1 -8.83 7.33 65.65
N ALA A 2 -8.49 8.00 64.54
CA ALA A 2 -8.80 7.60 63.15
C ALA A 2 -7.87 6.41 62.76
N ALA A 3 -8.03 5.61 61.70
CA ALA A 3 -8.80 5.63 60.45
C ALA A 3 -9.02 4.15 60.03
N ALA A 4 -10.22 3.70 59.63
CA ALA A 4 -10.81 3.74 58.28
C ALA A 4 -9.92 3.10 57.18
N GLY A 5 -10.31 1.89 56.78
CA GLY A 5 -9.70 1.13 55.68
C GLY A 5 -10.02 1.72 54.31
N GLY A 6 -9.03 1.71 53.43
CA GLY A 6 -9.14 2.12 52.03
C GLY A 6 -8.89 0.93 51.11
N VAL A 7 -9.95 0.47 50.45
CA VAL A 7 -9.89 -0.41 49.29
C VAL A 7 -9.45 0.43 48.09
N SER A 8 -8.35 0.05 47.44
CA SER A 8 -7.91 0.64 46.18
C SER A 8 -8.86 0.22 45.04
N PRO A 9 -9.43 1.15 44.25
CA PRO A 9 -10.22 0.77 43.11
C PRO A 9 -9.29 0.40 41.94
N LEU A 10 -9.35 -0.87 41.55
CA LEU A 10 -8.96 -1.35 40.22
C LEU A 10 -9.58 -0.41 39.17
N ARG A 11 -8.73 0.34 38.46
CA ARG A 11 -9.16 1.07 37.27
C ARG A 11 -9.64 0.05 36.25
N SER A 12 -10.96 -0.11 36.15
CA SER A 12 -11.58 -0.90 35.10
C SER A 12 -11.18 -0.28 33.75
N CYS A 13 -10.39 -1.01 32.97
CA CYS A 13 -10.20 -0.73 31.56
C CYS A 13 -11.50 -1.13 30.82
N LEU A 14 -12.58 -0.37 31.07
CA LEU A 14 -13.79 -0.46 30.28
C LEU A 14 -13.43 0.12 28.91
N LEU A 15 -13.22 -0.77 27.94
CA LEU A 15 -13.32 -0.46 26.51
C LEU A 15 -14.65 0.30 26.33
N ARG A 16 -14.60 1.63 26.31
CA ARG A 16 -15.76 2.44 25.96
C ARG A 16 -16.06 2.11 24.51
N LEU A 17 -17.09 1.30 24.28
CA LEU A 17 -17.71 1.17 22.97
C LEU A 17 -17.95 2.60 22.47
N ARG A 18 -17.19 3.03 21.46
CA ARG A 18 -17.41 4.32 20.81
C ARG A 18 -18.82 4.25 20.23
N ARG A 19 -19.77 4.94 20.87
CA ARG A 19 -21.15 5.04 20.37
C ARG A 19 -21.10 5.61 18.96
N TRP A 20 -22.00 5.14 18.09
CA TRP A 20 -22.25 5.77 16.80
C TRP A 20 -22.55 7.26 17.05
N ARG A 21 -21.57 8.12 16.73
CA ARG A 21 -21.69 9.57 16.88
C ARG A 21 -22.03 10.12 15.50
N PRO A 22 -23.07 10.97 15.38
CA PRO A 22 -23.25 11.73 14.16
C PRO A 22 -21.99 12.54 13.88
N PRO A 23 -21.61 12.77 12.61
CA PRO A 23 -20.45 13.57 12.27
C PRO A 23 -20.50 14.93 12.97
N PRO A 24 -19.36 15.50 13.40
CA PRO A 24 -19.36 16.81 14.03
C PRO A 24 -20.06 17.82 13.11
N ALA A 25 -20.94 18.63 13.69
CA ALA A 25 -21.62 19.71 12.98
C ALA A 25 -20.60 20.78 12.58
N GLY A 26 -19.94 20.58 11.44
CA GLY A 26 -19.15 21.62 10.80
C GLY A 26 -20.09 22.71 10.29
N CYS A 27 -19.97 23.92 10.83
CA CYS A 27 -20.59 25.12 10.28
C CYS A 27 -20.17 25.26 8.81
N SER A 28 -21.10 25.02 7.89
CA SER A 28 -20.92 25.31 6.48
C SER A 28 -21.06 26.82 6.28
N SER A 29 -19.98 27.58 6.44
CA SER A 29 -19.88 28.88 5.76
C SER A 29 -19.60 28.59 4.29
N SER A 30 -20.67 28.55 3.49
CA SER A 30 -20.60 28.47 2.03
C SER A 30 -19.97 29.74 1.48
N SER A 31 -18.64 29.79 1.43
CA SER A 31 -17.93 30.65 0.49
C SER A 31 -17.91 29.92 -0.85
N CYS A 32 -18.82 30.31 -1.74
CA CYS A 32 -18.77 29.95 -3.15
C CYS A 32 -17.44 30.43 -3.71
N SER A 33 -16.46 29.52 -3.75
CA SER A 33 -15.27 29.70 -4.59
C SER A 33 -15.74 29.70 -6.04
N PRO A 34 -15.26 30.62 -6.90
CA PRO A 34 -15.66 30.62 -8.29
C PRO A 34 -15.29 29.26 -8.90
N ARG A 35 -16.29 28.56 -9.46
CA ARG A 35 -16.08 27.34 -10.24
C ARG A 35 -15.08 27.70 -11.34
N ARG A 36 -13.82 27.28 -11.19
CA ARG A 36 -12.93 27.12 -12.33
C ARG A 36 -13.68 26.25 -13.32
N ALA A 37 -13.74 26.66 -14.59
CA ALA A 37 -14.29 25.85 -15.66
C ALA A 37 -13.67 24.45 -15.55
N ALA A 38 -14.47 23.48 -15.11
CA ALA A 38 -14.01 22.11 -14.95
C ALA A 38 -13.73 21.59 -16.36
N SER A 39 -12.53 21.06 -16.60
CA SER A 39 -12.33 20.24 -17.79
C SER A 39 -13.28 19.05 -17.69
N ASP A 40 -13.94 18.69 -18.79
CA ASP A 40 -14.78 17.48 -18.89
C ASP A 40 -13.99 16.15 -18.73
N GLU A 41 -12.70 16.22 -18.39
CA GLU A 41 -11.83 15.07 -18.14
C GLU A 41 -11.24 15.08 -16.72
N ALA A 42 -11.02 13.86 -16.19
CA ALA A 42 -10.44 13.56 -14.91
C ALA A 42 -9.03 14.13 -14.75
N THR A 43 -8.69 14.53 -13.52
CA THR A 43 -7.30 14.82 -13.16
C THR A 43 -6.49 13.53 -13.14
N ILE A 44 -5.53 13.41 -14.05
CA ILE A 44 -4.62 12.25 -14.11
C ILE A 44 -3.57 12.38 -13.01
N ILE A 45 -3.63 11.47 -12.04
CA ILE A 45 -2.67 11.40 -10.94
C ILE A 45 -1.39 10.74 -11.42
N SER A 46 -0.32 11.52 -11.58
CA SER A 46 1.00 10.98 -11.90
C SER A 46 1.69 10.44 -10.65
N GLY A 47 1.52 9.13 -10.39
CA GLY A 47 2.26 8.45 -9.33
C GLY A 47 3.77 8.47 -9.55
N THR A 48 4.23 8.61 -10.80
CA THR A 48 5.65 8.87 -11.11
C THR A 48 6.15 10.20 -10.54
N GLN A 49 5.35 11.27 -10.64
CA GLN A 49 5.72 12.57 -10.06
C GLN A 49 5.68 12.53 -8.54
N LEU A 50 4.64 11.90 -7.95
CA LEU A 50 4.56 11.72 -6.50
C LEU A 50 5.73 10.87 -5.97
N ALA A 51 6.10 9.80 -6.66
CA ALA A 51 7.24 8.95 -6.28
C ALA A 51 8.56 9.75 -6.28
N LYS A 52 8.76 10.65 -7.25
CA LYS A 52 9.93 11.55 -7.26
C LYS A 52 9.97 12.47 -6.03
N GLN A 53 8.82 12.94 -5.54
CA GLN A 53 8.78 13.74 -4.31
C GLN A 53 9.17 12.88 -3.10
N VAL A 54 8.60 11.68 -2.98
CA VAL A 54 8.94 10.73 -1.90
C VAL A 54 10.42 10.34 -1.95
N TYR A 55 11.01 10.11 -3.13
CA TYR A 55 12.44 9.84 -3.26
C TYR A 55 13.30 10.98 -2.72
N LYS A 56 12.95 12.24 -3.00
CA LYS A 56 13.66 13.41 -2.45
C LYS A 56 13.50 13.54 -0.93
N GLU A 57 12.35 13.14 -0.37
CA GLU A 57 12.15 13.08 1.07
C GLU A 57 13.02 11.99 1.70
N VAL A 58 12.96 10.77 1.16
CA VAL A 58 13.77 9.63 1.64
C VAL A 58 15.26 9.93 1.54
N GLN A 59 15.72 10.50 0.43
CA GLN A 59 17.13 10.88 0.25
C GLN A 59 17.59 11.86 1.35
N ARG A 60 16.83 12.94 1.58
CA ARG A 60 17.13 13.90 2.64
C ARG A 60 17.15 13.25 4.02
N ASP A 61 16.20 12.35 4.28
CA ASP A 61 16.10 11.67 5.57
C ASP A 61 17.21 10.63 5.79
N VAL A 62 17.74 10.04 4.71
CA VAL A 62 18.93 9.16 4.73
C VAL A 62 20.19 9.99 4.97
N GLU A 63 20.36 11.11 4.27
CA GLU A 63 21.50 12.02 4.47
C GLU A 63 21.55 12.54 5.91
N SER A 64 20.40 12.99 6.44
CA SER A 64 20.24 13.39 7.84
C SER A 64 20.58 12.26 8.81
N TRP A 65 20.05 11.05 8.57
CA TRP A 65 20.35 9.87 9.38
C TRP A 65 21.85 9.54 9.46
N MET A 66 22.56 9.58 8.32
CA MET A 66 24.00 9.33 8.27
C MET A 66 24.81 10.47 8.91
N SER A 67 24.36 11.72 8.82
CA SER A 67 25.04 12.87 9.45
C SER A 67 25.09 12.77 10.98
N LEU A 68 24.15 12.02 11.57
CA LEU A 68 24.12 11.68 13.00
C LEU A 68 25.10 10.55 13.37
N GLY A 69 25.94 10.09 12.45
CA GLY A 69 26.92 9.02 12.67
C GLY A 69 26.36 7.60 12.51
N ASN A 70 25.09 7.45 12.12
CA ASN A 70 24.49 6.15 11.91
C ASN A 70 24.96 5.51 10.60
N ARG A 71 24.94 4.17 10.57
CA ARG A 71 25.24 3.42 9.34
C ARG A 71 24.15 3.64 8.30
N ARG A 72 24.58 3.63 7.04
CA ARG A 72 23.68 3.69 5.87
C ARG A 72 22.67 2.53 5.91
N PRO A 73 21.37 2.78 5.67
CA PRO A 73 20.37 1.72 5.60
C PRO A 73 20.71 0.67 4.53
N HIS A 74 20.44 -0.60 4.81
CA HIS A 74 20.68 -1.71 3.90
C HIS A 74 19.41 -2.51 3.63
N LEU A 75 19.06 -2.66 2.35
CA LEU A 75 17.97 -3.50 1.84
C LEU A 75 18.51 -4.74 1.11
N THR A 76 18.17 -5.94 1.58
CA THR A 76 18.47 -7.19 0.89
C THR A 76 17.22 -7.74 0.23
N VAL A 77 17.31 -8.04 -1.07
CA VAL A 77 16.22 -8.65 -1.85
C VAL A 77 16.59 -10.07 -2.22
N ILE A 78 15.77 -11.05 -1.82
CA ILE A 78 15.87 -12.42 -2.28
C ILE A 78 14.97 -12.58 -3.51
N LEU A 79 15.54 -13.06 -4.62
CA LEU A 79 14.82 -13.34 -5.86
C LEU A 79 15.03 -14.79 -6.25
N VAL A 80 13.93 -15.54 -6.32
CA VAL A 80 13.90 -16.96 -6.67
C VAL A 80 13.42 -17.13 -8.12
N GLY A 81 14.22 -17.81 -8.93
CA GLY A 81 13.91 -18.13 -10.34
C GLY A 81 14.13 -17.00 -11.33
N ASP A 82 13.64 -17.21 -12.56
CA ASP A 82 14.04 -16.44 -13.75
C ASP A 82 12.90 -15.64 -14.39
N ASN A 83 11.83 -15.34 -13.64
CA ASN A 83 10.71 -14.57 -14.17
C ASN A 83 11.17 -13.17 -14.64
N PRO A 84 11.09 -12.85 -15.95
CA PRO A 84 11.62 -11.59 -16.48
C PRO A 84 10.98 -10.33 -15.87
N ALA A 85 9.70 -10.41 -15.49
CA ALA A 85 9.00 -9.33 -14.83
C ALA A 85 9.59 -9.09 -13.43
N SER A 86 9.78 -10.16 -12.64
CA SER A 86 10.38 -10.08 -11.30
C SER A 86 11.80 -9.50 -11.35
N HIS A 87 12.63 -9.95 -12.31
CA HIS A 87 13.98 -9.39 -12.53
C HIS A 87 13.96 -7.88 -12.82
N THR A 88 13.04 -7.44 -13.67
CA THR A 88 12.88 -6.02 -14.00
C THR A 88 12.42 -5.20 -12.79
N TYR A 89 11.45 -5.71 -12.03
CA TYR A 89 10.97 -5.06 -10.80
C TYR A 89 12.08 -4.92 -9.75
N VAL A 90 12.82 -6.01 -9.47
CA VAL A 90 13.91 -5.99 -8.49
C VAL A 90 15.01 -5.04 -8.93
N ARG A 91 15.42 -5.07 -10.21
CA ARG A 91 16.41 -4.13 -10.75
C ARG A 91 15.98 -2.66 -10.56
N ASN A 92 14.71 -2.36 -10.79
CA ASN A 92 14.17 -1.00 -10.59
C ASN A 92 14.19 -0.59 -9.10
N LYS A 93 13.86 -1.52 -8.19
CA LYS A 93 13.98 -1.31 -6.73
C LYS A 93 15.42 -0.97 -6.33
N MET A 94 16.41 -1.70 -6.83
CA MET A 94 17.83 -1.47 -6.48
C MET A 94 18.36 -0.14 -7.03
N LYS A 95 17.99 0.20 -8.27
CA LYS A 95 18.32 1.51 -8.86
C LYS A 95 17.74 2.66 -8.02
N ALA A 96 16.49 2.53 -7.59
CA ALA A 96 15.85 3.53 -6.75
C ALA A 96 16.48 3.60 -5.35
N ALA A 97 16.80 2.45 -4.73
CA ALA A 97 17.49 2.38 -3.44
C ALA A 97 18.84 3.13 -3.50
N THR A 98 19.64 2.83 -4.52
CA THR A 98 20.94 3.49 -4.75
C THR A 98 20.77 5.00 -4.92
N ALA A 99 19.76 5.43 -5.70
CA ALA A 99 19.51 6.84 -5.98
C ALA A 99 19.12 7.67 -4.75
N VAL A 100 18.53 7.04 -3.72
CA VAL A 100 18.19 7.70 -2.44
C VAL A 100 19.21 7.44 -1.34
N GLY A 101 20.35 6.83 -1.66
CA GLY A 101 21.44 6.59 -0.70
C GLY A 101 21.27 5.36 0.19
N ILE A 102 20.38 4.42 -0.14
CA ILE A 102 20.22 3.13 0.56
C ILE A 102 21.14 2.09 -0.09
N CYS A 103 21.92 1.36 0.71
CA CYS A 103 22.67 0.20 0.24
C CYS A 103 21.71 -0.92 -0.13
N SER A 104 21.95 -1.63 -1.23
CA SER A 104 21.07 -2.72 -1.62
C SER A 104 21.80 -3.89 -2.25
N GLU A 105 21.37 -5.11 -1.92
CA GLU A 105 21.91 -6.36 -2.42
C GLU A 105 20.79 -7.24 -2.98
N ILE A 106 21.07 -7.96 -4.07
CA ILE A 106 20.19 -9.00 -4.61
C ILE A 106 20.84 -10.36 -4.36
N ILE A 107 20.12 -11.25 -3.68
CA ILE A 107 20.48 -12.66 -3.56
C ILE A 107 19.62 -13.44 -4.55
N LEU A 108 20.25 -13.87 -5.66
CA LEU A 108 19.62 -14.71 -6.67
C LEU A 108 19.67 -16.17 -6.24
N LYS A 109 18.54 -16.85 -6.29
CA LYS A 109 18.42 -18.29 -6.05
C LYS A 109 17.71 -18.97 -7.23
N PRO A 110 18.10 -20.21 -7.56
CA PRO A 110 17.48 -20.90 -8.68
C PRO A 110 16.04 -21.30 -8.31
N LYS A 111 15.21 -21.53 -9.33
CA LYS A 111 13.79 -21.84 -9.14
C LYS A 111 13.52 -23.13 -8.38
N ASP A 112 14.51 -24.00 -8.23
CA ASP A 112 14.46 -25.32 -7.61
C ASP A 112 15.02 -25.34 -6.18
N ILE A 113 15.41 -24.17 -5.63
CA ILE A 113 15.77 -24.04 -4.21
C ILE A 113 14.69 -24.65 -3.32
N SER A 114 15.09 -25.39 -2.29
CA SER A 114 14.13 -25.95 -1.34
C SER A 114 13.55 -24.85 -0.43
N GLU A 115 12.37 -25.10 0.14
CA GLU A 115 11.80 -24.20 1.14
C GLU A 115 12.75 -24.05 2.35
N GLU A 116 13.31 -25.15 2.84
CA GLU A 116 14.27 -25.16 3.96
C GLU A 116 15.49 -24.26 3.69
N GLU A 117 16.11 -24.37 2.51
CA GLU A 117 17.26 -23.54 2.14
C GLU A 117 16.92 -22.05 2.08
N LEU A 118 15.69 -21.71 1.64
CA LEU A 118 15.21 -20.33 1.61
C LEU A 118 14.92 -19.79 3.01
N LEU A 119 14.35 -20.61 3.90
CA LEU A 119 14.12 -20.26 5.30
C LEU A 119 15.45 -20.04 6.04
N ASP A 120 16.44 -20.92 5.85
CA ASP A 120 17.78 -20.80 6.42
C ASP A 120 18.51 -19.55 5.95
N LEU A 121 18.43 -19.24 4.66
CA LEU A 121 18.96 -17.99 4.11
C LEU A 121 18.32 -16.78 4.79
N THR A 122 16.99 -16.80 4.93
CA THR A 122 16.24 -15.69 5.53
C THR A 122 16.57 -15.53 7.02
N ALA A 123 16.72 -16.63 7.75
CA ALA A 123 17.16 -16.63 9.14
C ALA A 123 18.56 -16.01 9.31
N LYS A 124 19.51 -16.33 8.42
CA LYS A 124 20.84 -15.69 8.43
C LYS A 124 20.75 -14.17 8.25
N LEU A 125 19.90 -13.68 7.34
CA LEU A 125 19.67 -12.25 7.13
C LEU A 125 18.99 -11.57 8.33
N ASN A 126 18.10 -12.28 9.03
CA ASN A 126 17.49 -11.77 10.26
C ASN A 126 18.56 -11.49 11.33
N HIS A 127 19.57 -12.35 11.47
CA HIS A 127 20.65 -12.16 12.44
C HIS A 127 21.76 -11.20 11.98
N ASP A 128 21.84 -10.86 10.69
CA ASP A 128 22.84 -9.90 10.20
C ASP A 128 22.48 -8.46 10.61
N SER A 129 23.22 -7.91 11.58
CA SER A 129 23.08 -6.53 12.05
C SER A 129 23.31 -5.46 10.98
N ARG A 130 23.93 -5.81 9.84
CA ARG A 130 24.13 -4.91 8.71
C ARG A 130 22.88 -4.78 7.84
N VAL A 131 21.96 -5.74 7.89
CA VAL A 131 20.73 -5.76 7.10
C VAL A 131 19.59 -5.14 7.90
N ASN A 132 18.95 -4.11 7.33
CA ASN A 132 17.84 -3.40 7.96
C ASN A 132 16.48 -3.74 7.34
N GLY A 133 16.47 -4.21 6.09
CA GLY A 133 15.26 -4.58 5.38
C GLY A 133 15.48 -5.84 4.57
N ILE A 134 14.52 -6.75 4.60
CA ILE A 134 14.50 -7.99 3.84
C ILE A 134 13.22 -8.01 3.01
N LEU A 135 13.36 -8.27 1.73
CA LEU A 135 12.25 -8.48 0.81
C LEU A 135 12.45 -9.80 0.07
N VAL A 136 11.48 -10.70 0.18
CA VAL A 136 11.43 -11.89 -0.68
C VAL A 136 10.49 -11.58 -1.85
N GLN A 137 11.02 -11.56 -3.06
CA GLN A 137 10.26 -11.17 -4.24
C GLN A 137 9.25 -12.26 -4.62
N LEU A 138 7.96 -11.91 -4.53
CA LEU A 138 6.84 -12.76 -4.97
C LEU A 138 6.51 -12.55 -6.46
N PRO A 139 5.85 -13.53 -7.13
CA PRO A 139 5.48 -14.85 -6.60
C PRO A 139 6.69 -15.78 -6.47
N LEU A 140 6.61 -16.74 -5.54
CA LEU A 140 7.57 -17.84 -5.43
C LEU A 140 7.15 -19.04 -6.30
N PRO A 141 8.06 -19.99 -6.57
CA PRO A 141 7.70 -21.26 -7.18
C PRO A 141 6.62 -22.01 -6.38
N ASP A 142 5.76 -22.77 -7.08
CA ASP A 142 4.57 -23.42 -6.50
C ASP A 142 4.88 -24.42 -5.36
N HIS A 143 6.12 -24.94 -5.28
CA HIS A 143 6.53 -25.87 -4.22
C HIS A 143 6.97 -25.18 -2.93
N ILE A 144 6.93 -23.84 -2.86
CA ILE A 144 7.28 -23.06 -1.67
C ILE A 144 6.04 -22.32 -1.16
N ASP A 145 5.76 -22.44 0.14
CA ASP A 145 4.69 -21.69 0.79
C ASP A 145 5.13 -20.23 1.04
N GLU A 146 4.62 -19.32 0.22
CA GLU A 146 4.84 -17.87 0.37
C GLU A 146 4.50 -17.35 1.77
N ARG A 147 3.48 -17.90 2.45
CA ARG A 147 3.08 -17.45 3.78
C ARG A 147 4.12 -17.83 4.83
N THR A 148 4.64 -19.05 4.75
CA THR A 148 5.74 -19.52 5.60
C THR A 148 6.96 -18.64 5.40
N VAL A 149 7.31 -18.34 4.15
CA VAL A 149 8.45 -17.47 3.82
C VAL A 149 8.24 -16.03 4.31
N CYS A 150 7.06 -15.45 4.15
CA CYS A 150 6.76 -14.11 4.68
C CYS A 150 6.84 -14.05 6.21
N ASN A 151 6.47 -15.13 6.91
CA ASN A 151 6.48 -15.20 8.36
C ASN A 151 7.84 -15.54 8.98
N ILE A 152 8.84 -15.95 8.18
CA ILE A 152 10.20 -16.13 8.71
C ILE A 152 11.00 -14.82 8.70
N VAL A 153 10.61 -13.83 7.88
CA VAL A 153 11.27 -12.52 7.88
C VAL A 153 11.01 -11.83 9.21
N ALA A 154 12.06 -11.40 9.92
CA ALA A 154 11.90 -10.73 11.20
C ALA A 154 10.96 -9.51 11.06
N PRO A 155 9.95 -9.33 11.92
CA PRO A 155 8.95 -8.25 11.79
C PRO A 155 9.56 -6.85 11.64
N GLU A 156 10.67 -6.60 12.34
CA GLU A 156 11.42 -5.35 12.32
C GLU A 156 12.27 -5.14 11.07
N LYS A 157 12.44 -6.17 10.23
CA LYS A 157 13.11 -6.11 8.92
C LYS A 157 12.17 -6.36 7.74
N ASP A 158 10.90 -6.66 8.00
CA ASP A 158 9.87 -6.93 6.98
C ASP A 158 9.40 -5.64 6.31
N VAL A 159 10.17 -5.17 5.32
CA VAL A 159 9.90 -3.91 4.61
C VAL A 159 8.71 -3.98 3.66
N ASP A 160 8.24 -5.19 3.33
CA ASP A 160 7.03 -5.44 2.56
C ASP A 160 5.78 -5.54 3.46
N GLY A 161 5.93 -5.59 4.78
CA GLY A 161 4.82 -5.60 5.74
C GLY A 161 3.95 -6.86 5.66
N PHE A 162 4.48 -7.99 5.21
CA PHE A 162 3.71 -9.23 5.01
C PHE A 162 3.74 -10.18 6.20
N HIS A 163 4.66 -9.99 7.13
CA HIS A 163 4.75 -10.77 8.35
C HIS A 163 3.46 -10.64 9.16
N ILE A 164 2.99 -11.76 9.73
CA ILE A 164 1.72 -11.81 10.46
C ILE A 164 1.61 -10.77 11.59
N ILE A 165 2.72 -10.45 12.26
CA ILE A 165 2.78 -9.39 13.27
C ILE A 165 2.52 -8.00 12.67
N ASN A 166 3.14 -7.65 11.53
CA ASN A 166 2.91 -6.36 10.87
C ASN A 166 1.47 -6.23 10.36
N ILE A 167 0.93 -7.31 9.78
CA ILE A 167 -0.47 -7.36 9.35
C ILE A 167 -1.43 -7.30 10.54
N GLY A 168 -1.15 -8.06 11.62
CA GLY A 168 -1.97 -8.05 12.84
C GLY A 168 -2.03 -6.66 13.47
N ARG A 169 -0.88 -6.00 13.58
CA ARG A 169 -0.79 -4.61 14.06
C ARG A 169 -1.52 -3.63 13.13
N LEU A 170 -1.41 -3.79 11.82
CA LEU A 170 -2.17 -3.01 10.84
C LEU A 170 -3.68 -3.16 11.06
N CYS A 171 -4.15 -4.39 11.28
CA CYS A 171 -5.57 -4.70 11.52
C CYS A 171 -6.10 -4.16 12.85
N LEU A 172 -5.21 -3.92 13.82
CA LEU A 172 -5.53 -3.38 15.14
C LEU A 172 -5.26 -1.88 15.27
N ASP A 173 -5.02 -1.20 14.15
CA ASP A 173 -4.72 0.24 14.10
C ASP A 173 -3.49 0.67 14.90
N GLN A 174 -2.55 -0.26 15.07
CA GLN A 174 -1.27 -0.06 15.75
C GLN A 174 -0.17 0.31 14.74
N PRO A 175 0.92 0.98 15.19
CA PRO A 175 2.07 1.25 14.35
C PRO A 175 2.68 -0.05 13.78
N SER A 176 2.79 -0.18 12.47
CA SER A 176 3.38 -1.35 11.81
C SER A 176 4.03 -0.98 10.49
N VAL A 177 4.86 -1.88 9.94
CA VAL A 177 5.30 -1.72 8.56
C VAL A 177 4.13 -2.05 7.65
N ILE A 178 3.65 -1.04 6.94
CA ILE A 178 2.48 -1.16 6.06
C ILE A 178 2.94 -1.71 4.70
N PRO A 179 2.21 -2.67 4.09
CA PRO A 179 2.47 -3.14 2.75
C PRO A 179 2.68 -2.01 1.74
N ALA A 180 3.80 -2.05 1.02
CA ALA A 180 4.27 -0.93 0.21
C ALA A 180 3.22 -0.44 -0.82
N THR A 181 2.48 -1.34 -1.45
CA THR A 181 1.40 -0.98 -2.39
C THR A 181 0.20 -0.36 -1.68
N ALA A 182 -0.16 -0.83 -0.50
CA ALA A 182 -1.26 -0.25 0.28
C ALA A 182 -0.87 1.15 0.79
N ALA A 183 0.36 1.29 1.28
CA ALA A 183 0.94 2.57 1.66
C ALA A 183 1.02 3.53 0.46
N ALA A 184 1.30 3.03 -0.75
CA ALA A 184 1.34 3.82 -1.98
C ALA A 184 -0.04 4.38 -2.35
N VAL A 185 -1.09 3.56 -2.29
CA VAL A 185 -2.48 4.00 -2.53
C VAL A 185 -2.89 5.06 -1.50
N TRP A 186 -2.61 4.81 -0.22
CA TRP A 186 -2.88 5.76 0.86
C TRP A 186 -2.15 7.10 0.65
N GLU A 187 -0.87 7.05 0.27
CA GLU A 187 -0.06 8.24 0.03
C GLU A 187 -0.55 9.03 -1.19
N ILE A 188 -0.99 8.35 -2.26
CA ILE A 188 -1.63 8.97 -3.43
C ILE A 188 -2.88 9.74 -3.02
N ILE A 189 -3.77 9.12 -2.24
CA ILE A 189 -5.02 9.73 -1.77
C ILE A 189 -4.71 11.01 -0.97
N LYS A 190 -3.84 10.91 0.03
CA LYS A 190 -3.47 12.03 0.90
C LYS A 190 -2.83 13.19 0.13
N ARG A 191 -1.82 12.90 -0.71
CA ARG A 191 -1.10 13.95 -1.46
C ARG A 191 -1.96 14.63 -2.52
N THR A 192 -2.99 13.94 -3.00
CA THR A 192 -3.96 14.50 -3.96
C THR A 192 -5.08 15.28 -3.27
N GLY A 193 -5.21 15.19 -1.94
CA GLY A 193 -6.27 15.85 -1.18
C GLY A 193 -7.65 15.19 -1.31
N ILE A 194 -7.70 13.94 -1.76
CA ILE A 194 -8.94 13.17 -1.88
C ILE A 194 -9.46 12.85 -0.47
N GLN A 195 -10.68 13.29 -0.17
CA GLN A 195 -11.30 13.08 1.14
C GLN A 195 -11.75 11.62 1.30
N THR A 196 -11.47 11.01 2.45
CA THR A 196 -11.90 9.63 2.78
C THR A 196 -12.95 9.58 3.88
N PHE A 197 -12.93 10.53 4.82
CA PHE A 197 -13.84 10.57 5.96
C PHE A 197 -15.30 10.57 5.51
N GLY A 198 -16.06 9.56 5.94
CA GLY A 198 -17.47 9.38 5.62
C GLY A 198 -17.77 9.08 4.15
N LYS A 199 -16.75 8.77 3.33
CA LYS A 199 -16.91 8.45 1.91
C LYS A 199 -17.14 6.97 1.67
N ASN A 200 -17.82 6.66 0.57
CA ASN A 200 -17.99 5.29 0.11
C ASN A 200 -16.76 4.87 -0.69
N VAL A 201 -16.12 3.78 -0.29
CA VAL A 201 -14.96 3.20 -0.97
C VAL A 201 -15.32 1.80 -1.45
N VAL A 202 -14.96 1.47 -2.68
CA VAL A 202 -14.95 0.08 -3.15
C VAL A 202 -13.51 -0.35 -3.38
N VAL A 203 -13.12 -1.49 -2.80
CA VAL A 203 -11.86 -2.17 -3.09
C VAL A 203 -12.16 -3.46 -3.87
N ALA A 204 -11.85 -3.46 -5.16
CA ALA A 204 -12.00 -4.61 -6.04
C ALA A 204 -10.74 -5.47 -6.02
N GLY A 205 -10.74 -6.46 -5.13
CA GLY A 205 -9.60 -7.31 -4.83
C GLY A 205 -9.46 -7.54 -3.33
N ARG A 206 -9.18 -8.79 -2.93
CA ARG A 206 -9.03 -9.19 -1.51
C ARG A 206 -7.72 -9.90 -1.20
N SER A 207 -6.71 -9.70 -2.04
CA SER A 207 -5.39 -10.31 -1.82
C SER A 207 -4.82 -9.84 -0.47
N LYS A 208 -4.01 -10.69 0.16
CA LYS A 208 -3.47 -10.41 1.50
C LYS A 208 -2.39 -9.34 1.49
N ASN A 209 -1.73 -9.13 0.36
CA ASN A 209 -0.66 -8.16 0.15
C ASN A 209 -1.12 -6.78 -0.35
N VAL A 210 -2.31 -6.69 -0.96
CA VAL A 210 -2.80 -5.45 -1.59
C VAL A 210 -4.22 -5.11 -1.14
N GLY A 211 -5.21 -5.91 -1.56
CA GLY A 211 -6.63 -5.55 -1.37
C GLY A 211 -7.06 -5.46 0.09
N MET A 212 -6.70 -6.44 0.93
CA MET A 212 -7.03 -6.43 2.35
C MET A 212 -6.34 -5.26 3.10
N PRO A 213 -5.01 -5.04 2.99
CA PRO A 213 -4.35 -3.91 3.63
C PRO A 213 -4.90 -2.54 3.20
N ILE A 214 -5.22 -2.34 1.92
CA ILE A 214 -5.86 -1.11 1.42
C ILE A 214 -7.22 -0.90 2.11
N SER A 215 -8.02 -1.97 2.18
CA SER A 215 -9.32 -1.92 2.83
C SER A 215 -9.20 -1.55 4.32
N MET A 216 -8.18 -2.08 5.01
CA MET A 216 -7.91 -1.77 6.41
C MET A 216 -7.51 -0.31 6.62
N LEU A 217 -6.61 0.22 5.80
CA LEU A 217 -6.19 1.63 5.91
C LEU A 217 -7.36 2.59 5.68
N LEU A 218 -8.24 2.29 4.74
CA LEU A 218 -9.30 3.22 4.34
C LEU A 218 -10.47 3.27 5.32
N HIS A 219 -10.83 2.17 5.99
CA HIS A 219 -12.02 2.18 6.86
C HIS A 219 -11.77 2.51 8.33
N THR A 220 -10.52 2.34 8.79
CA THR A 220 -10.20 2.42 10.22
C THR A 220 -10.23 3.85 10.75
N ASP A 221 -10.32 3.98 12.07
CA ASP A 221 -10.55 5.26 12.77
C ASP A 221 -9.33 6.19 12.60
N GLY A 222 -9.58 7.44 12.19
CA GLY A 222 -8.55 8.48 12.03
C GLY A 222 -7.92 8.93 13.35
N GLU A 223 -8.52 8.62 14.50
CA GLU A 223 -8.01 8.98 15.83
C GLU A 223 -7.16 7.88 16.50
N HIS A 224 -6.99 6.72 15.87
CA HIS A 224 -6.16 5.65 16.42
C HIS A 224 -4.65 5.91 16.27
N GLU A 225 -3.82 5.12 16.97
CA GLU A 225 -2.36 5.28 17.02
C GLU A 225 -1.74 5.38 15.62
N ARG A 226 -2.20 4.54 14.71
CA ARG A 226 -2.01 4.70 13.27
C ARG A 226 -3.33 5.23 12.71
N PRO A 227 -3.41 6.49 12.25
CA PRO A 227 -4.64 7.05 11.69
C PRO A 227 -5.12 6.31 10.44
N GLY A 228 -6.39 5.92 10.41
CA GLY A 228 -7.09 5.40 9.24
C GLY A 228 -7.78 6.48 8.42
N GLY A 229 -8.70 6.06 7.54
CA GLY A 229 -9.41 6.95 6.62
C GLY A 229 -10.88 7.20 6.91
N ASP A 230 -11.47 6.56 7.92
CA ASP A 230 -12.88 6.72 8.30
C ASP A 230 -13.88 6.55 7.13
N ALA A 231 -13.53 5.73 6.14
CA ALA A 231 -14.40 5.48 4.98
C ALA A 231 -15.30 4.26 5.20
N THR A 232 -16.48 4.26 4.57
CA THR A 232 -17.31 3.06 4.45
C THR A 232 -16.76 2.20 3.30
N VAL A 233 -16.04 1.14 3.62
CA VAL A 233 -15.36 0.28 2.62
C VAL A 233 -16.19 -0.96 2.29
N THR A 234 -16.46 -1.17 1.00
CA THR A 234 -16.97 -2.43 0.43
C THR A 234 -15.84 -3.20 -0.27
N ILE A 235 -15.65 -4.46 0.11
CA ILE A 235 -14.65 -5.34 -0.51
C ILE A 235 -15.34 -6.26 -1.52
N THR A 236 -14.87 -6.27 -2.77
CA THR A 236 -15.33 -7.18 -3.81
C THR A 236 -14.22 -8.13 -4.25
N HIS A 237 -14.57 -9.26 -4.86
CA HIS A 237 -13.63 -10.32 -5.21
C HIS A 237 -14.13 -11.20 -6.35
N ARG A 238 -13.37 -12.24 -6.71
CA ARG A 238 -13.67 -13.20 -7.80
C ARG A 238 -15.03 -13.91 -7.77
N TYR A 239 -15.78 -13.80 -6.67
CA TYR A 239 -17.11 -14.39 -6.52
C TYR A 239 -18.21 -13.32 -6.38
N THR A 240 -17.84 -12.04 -6.42
CA THR A 240 -18.81 -10.96 -6.51
C THR A 240 -19.35 -10.94 -7.94
N PRO A 241 -20.67 -11.16 -8.15
CA PRO A 241 -21.25 -11.05 -9.48
C PRO A 241 -21.03 -9.66 -10.07
N LYS A 242 -20.87 -9.56 -11.39
CA LYS A 242 -20.59 -8.27 -12.06
C LYS A 242 -21.65 -7.21 -11.77
N GLU A 243 -22.92 -7.61 -11.70
CA GLU A 243 -24.03 -6.70 -11.34
C GLU A 243 -23.89 -6.15 -9.91
N GLN A 244 -23.47 -6.98 -8.95
CA GLN A 244 -23.21 -6.52 -7.59
C GLN A 244 -21.99 -5.59 -7.52
N LEU A 245 -20.93 -5.92 -8.26
CA LEU A 245 -19.77 -5.03 -8.38
C LEU A 245 -20.19 -3.65 -8.93
N LYS A 246 -21.02 -3.62 -9.97
CA LYS A 246 -21.53 -2.39 -10.58
C LYS A 246 -22.37 -1.57 -9.59
N ILE A 247 -23.30 -2.20 -8.87
CA ILE A 247 -24.12 -1.51 -7.86
C ILE A 247 -23.23 -0.79 -6.83
N HIS A 248 -22.24 -1.47 -6.26
CA HIS A 248 -21.38 -0.87 -5.25
C HIS A 248 -20.45 0.21 -5.83
N THR A 249 -19.89 -0.01 -7.01
CA THR A 249 -18.98 0.97 -7.66
C THR A 249 -19.70 2.26 -8.08
N GLN A 250 -20.98 2.18 -8.46
CA GLN A 250 -21.79 3.37 -8.76
C GLN A 250 -22.10 4.23 -7.52
N LEU A 251 -22.02 3.65 -6.32
CA LEU A 251 -22.19 4.37 -5.05
C LEU A 251 -20.87 4.93 -4.49
N ALA A 252 -19.74 4.50 -5.05
CA ALA A 252 -18.42 4.78 -4.52
C ALA A 252 -17.94 6.19 -4.89
N ASP A 253 -17.42 6.90 -3.89
CA ASP A 253 -16.65 8.13 -4.09
C ASP A 253 -15.20 7.80 -4.49
N ILE A 254 -14.69 6.65 -4.05
CA ILE A 254 -13.35 6.14 -4.37
C ILE A 254 -13.45 4.67 -4.78
N ILE A 255 -12.87 4.33 -5.93
CA ILE A 255 -12.73 2.95 -6.41
C ILE A 255 -11.24 2.63 -6.44
N VAL A 256 -10.82 1.62 -5.69
CA VAL A 256 -9.48 1.04 -5.80
C VAL A 256 -9.61 -0.34 -6.43
N VAL A 257 -8.95 -0.57 -7.56
CA VAL A 257 -9.02 -1.87 -8.26
C VAL A 257 -7.65 -2.53 -8.29
N ALA A 258 -7.60 -3.78 -7.81
CA ALA A 258 -6.41 -4.61 -7.64
C ALA A 258 -6.76 -6.09 -7.92
N ALA A 259 -7.46 -6.34 -9.03
CA ALA A 259 -8.01 -7.63 -9.38
C ALA A 259 -7.16 -8.40 -10.41
N GLY A 260 -6.34 -7.71 -11.21
CA GLY A 260 -5.57 -8.32 -12.29
C GLY A 260 -6.47 -8.78 -13.45
N ILE A 261 -7.46 -7.96 -13.80
CA ILE A 261 -8.41 -8.22 -14.89
C ILE A 261 -8.52 -6.94 -15.74
N PRO A 262 -7.97 -6.94 -16.97
CA PRO A 262 -8.05 -5.80 -17.86
C PRO A 262 -9.49 -5.33 -18.09
N LYS A 263 -9.71 -4.01 -18.01
CA LYS A 263 -11.02 -3.38 -18.26
C LYS A 263 -12.17 -3.94 -17.39
N LEU A 264 -11.87 -4.39 -16.17
CA LEU A 264 -12.88 -4.78 -15.20
C LEU A 264 -13.79 -3.61 -14.81
N ILE A 265 -13.20 -2.42 -14.60
CA ILE A 265 -13.94 -1.20 -14.25
C ILE A 265 -14.17 -0.36 -15.51
N THR A 266 -15.44 -0.18 -15.88
CA THR A 266 -15.89 0.57 -17.06
C THR A 266 -16.63 1.86 -16.68
N ALA A 267 -16.81 2.79 -17.62
CA ALA A 267 -17.37 4.12 -17.35
C ALA A 267 -18.81 4.09 -16.77
N ASP A 268 -19.62 3.08 -17.10
CA ASP A 268 -20.97 2.91 -16.56
C ASP A 268 -20.99 2.47 -15.08
N MET A 269 -19.85 1.99 -14.57
CA MET A 269 -19.67 1.57 -13.18
C MET A 269 -19.17 2.70 -12.27
N VAL A 270 -18.66 3.80 -12.84
CA VAL A 270 -18.02 4.87 -12.08
C VAL A 270 -19.01 6.01 -11.83
N LYS A 271 -19.08 6.51 -10.59
CA LYS A 271 -19.85 7.72 -10.25
C LYS A 271 -19.16 8.97 -10.82
N GLU A 272 -19.96 9.95 -11.27
CA GLU A 272 -19.43 11.25 -11.72
C GLU A 272 -18.57 11.90 -10.61
N GLY A 273 -17.35 12.32 -10.96
CA GLY A 273 -16.42 12.94 -10.03
C GLY A 273 -15.71 11.98 -9.06
N ALA A 274 -15.93 10.67 -9.13
CA ALA A 274 -15.25 9.70 -8.27
C ALA A 274 -13.73 9.65 -8.53
N ALA A 275 -12.97 9.24 -7.51
CA ALA A 275 -11.55 8.93 -7.66
C ALA A 275 -11.36 7.45 -8.01
N VAL A 276 -10.59 7.16 -9.07
CA VAL A 276 -10.31 5.79 -9.52
C VAL A 276 -8.82 5.50 -9.45
N ILE A 277 -8.43 4.57 -8.57
CA ILE A 277 -7.05 4.17 -8.33
C ILE A 277 -6.85 2.74 -8.87
N ASP A 278 -6.13 2.66 -9.98
CA ASP A 278 -5.81 1.42 -10.68
C ASP A 278 -4.46 0.86 -10.20
N VAL A 279 -4.54 -0.20 -9.40
CA VAL A 279 -3.42 -0.97 -8.88
C VAL A 279 -3.12 -2.18 -9.77
N GLY A 280 -4.03 -2.51 -10.69
CA GLY A 280 -3.94 -3.66 -11.57
C GLY A 280 -2.71 -3.61 -12.47
N ILE A 281 -2.11 -4.77 -12.72
CA ILE A 281 -0.94 -4.92 -13.60
C ILE A 281 -1.19 -6.14 -14.47
N ASN A 282 -1.45 -5.91 -15.75
CA ASN A 282 -1.71 -6.95 -16.73
C ASN A 282 -0.79 -6.77 -17.92
N HIS A 283 -0.26 -7.88 -18.44
CA HIS A 283 0.51 -7.90 -19.67
C HIS A 283 -0.39 -8.39 -20.80
N ILE A 284 -0.66 -7.52 -21.77
CA ILE A 284 -1.41 -7.86 -22.97
C ILE A 284 -0.48 -7.84 -24.19
N HIS A 285 -0.71 -8.73 -25.14
CA HIS A 285 0.01 -8.70 -26.40
C HIS A 285 -0.69 -7.71 -27.33
N ASP A 286 0.03 -6.72 -27.83
CA ASP A 286 -0.49 -5.80 -28.83
C ASP A 286 -0.54 -6.54 -30.19
N PRO A 287 -1.72 -6.82 -30.75
CA PRO A 287 -1.84 -7.56 -32.01
C PRO A 287 -1.28 -6.79 -33.21
N LEU A 288 -1.13 -5.46 -33.12
CA LEU A 288 -0.60 -4.62 -34.20
C LEU A 288 0.93 -4.53 -34.17
N THR A 289 1.52 -4.44 -32.98
CA THR A 289 2.98 -4.24 -32.83
C THR A 289 3.74 -5.49 -32.41
N GLY A 290 3.04 -6.55 -32.00
CA GLY A 290 3.63 -7.77 -31.43
C GLY A 290 4.35 -7.54 -30.09
N LYS A 291 4.20 -6.35 -29.48
CA LYS A 291 4.86 -6.00 -28.22
C LYS A 291 3.93 -6.27 -27.04
N THR A 292 4.51 -6.74 -25.95
CA THR A 292 3.80 -6.84 -24.68
C THR A 292 3.63 -5.44 -24.09
N LYS A 293 2.38 -5.05 -23.82
CA LYS A 293 2.01 -3.78 -23.19
C LYS A 293 1.50 -4.02 -21.78
N LEU A 294 1.88 -3.14 -20.86
CA LEU A 294 1.33 -3.09 -19.52
C LEU A 294 0.03 -2.28 -19.51
N VAL A 295 -1.05 -2.87 -19.00
CA VAL A 295 -2.35 -2.23 -18.80
C VAL A 295 -2.89 -2.53 -17.41
N GLY A 296 -3.73 -1.63 -16.90
CA GLY A 296 -4.39 -1.79 -15.61
C GLY A 296 -5.71 -2.54 -15.71
N ASP A 297 -6.49 -2.47 -14.65
CA ASP A 297 -7.82 -3.09 -14.54
C ASP A 297 -8.95 -2.14 -14.97
N VAL A 298 -8.65 -0.87 -15.24
CA VAL A 298 -9.64 0.15 -15.62
C VAL A 298 -9.65 0.36 -17.13
N ASP A 299 -10.83 0.56 -17.71
CA ASP A 299 -10.97 1.12 -19.06
C ASP A 299 -10.64 2.62 -19.06
N PHE A 300 -9.35 2.94 -18.97
CA PHE A 300 -8.83 4.27 -18.67
C PHE A 300 -9.39 5.36 -19.59
N GLN A 301 -9.53 5.10 -20.89
CA GLN A 301 -9.94 6.13 -21.86
C GLN A 301 -11.40 6.55 -21.70
N GLU A 302 -12.28 5.64 -21.29
CA GLU A 302 -13.69 5.96 -21.06
C GLU A 302 -13.90 6.46 -19.63
N VAL A 303 -13.23 5.84 -18.64
CA VAL A 303 -13.38 6.24 -17.24
C VAL A 303 -12.82 7.63 -16.96
N LYS A 304 -11.75 8.05 -17.65
CA LYS A 304 -11.20 9.42 -17.50
C LYS A 304 -12.19 10.52 -17.90
N LYS A 305 -13.24 10.22 -18.67
CA LYS A 305 -14.25 11.22 -19.08
C LYS A 305 -15.32 11.45 -18.00
N LYS A 306 -15.28 10.70 -16.90
CA LYS A 306 -16.32 10.67 -15.86
C LYS A 306 -15.77 10.80 -14.44
N ALA A 307 -14.60 10.21 -14.20
CA ALA A 307 -13.93 10.30 -12.92
C ALA A 307 -13.48 11.74 -12.64
N GLY A 308 -13.42 12.14 -11.37
CA GLY A 308 -12.77 13.39 -10.96
C GLY A 308 -11.24 13.22 -10.92
N PHE A 309 -10.78 12.03 -10.53
CA PHE A 309 -9.38 11.65 -10.47
C PHE A 309 -9.15 10.25 -11.01
N ILE A 310 -8.04 10.02 -11.70
CA ILE A 310 -7.69 8.69 -12.19
C ILE A 310 -6.17 8.46 -12.18
N THR A 311 -5.70 7.29 -11.73
CA THR A 311 -4.28 6.90 -11.89
C THR A 311 -4.08 6.11 -13.18
N PRO A 312 -3.03 6.39 -13.97
CA PRO A 312 -2.72 5.61 -15.17
C PRO A 312 -1.96 4.32 -14.84
N VAL A 313 -2.04 3.34 -15.74
CA VAL A 313 -1.15 2.18 -15.77
C VAL A 313 -0.52 2.08 -17.16
N PRO A 314 0.82 2.16 -17.29
CA PRO A 314 1.82 2.39 -16.24
C PRO A 314 1.84 3.84 -15.72
N GLY A 315 2.60 4.08 -14.65
CA GLY A 315 2.92 5.43 -14.16
C GLY A 315 2.10 5.95 -12.98
N GLY A 316 1.11 5.18 -12.53
CA GLY A 316 0.30 5.40 -11.32
C GLY A 316 0.89 4.73 -10.09
N VAL A 317 0.25 3.67 -9.60
CA VAL A 317 0.58 3.06 -8.29
C VAL A 317 1.97 2.40 -8.26
N GLY A 318 2.41 1.78 -9.34
CA GLY A 318 3.69 1.03 -9.39
C GLY A 318 4.93 1.82 -8.94
N PRO A 319 5.22 3.02 -9.51
CA PRO A 319 6.32 3.88 -9.02
C PRO A 319 6.20 4.24 -7.53
N MET A 320 4.98 4.47 -7.04
CA MET A 320 4.73 4.77 -5.62
C MET A 320 5.00 3.55 -4.74
N THR A 321 4.67 2.34 -5.17
CA THR A 321 5.02 1.10 -4.43
C THR A 321 6.54 1.04 -4.18
N VAL A 322 7.36 1.33 -5.18
CA VAL A 322 8.83 1.35 -5.01
C VAL A 322 9.25 2.45 -4.03
N ALA A 323 8.67 3.65 -4.12
CA ALA A 323 8.98 4.74 -3.20
C ALA A 323 8.63 4.40 -1.74
N MET A 324 7.48 3.76 -1.51
CA MET A 324 7.06 3.36 -0.17
C MET A 324 7.88 2.21 0.39
N LEU A 325 8.36 1.28 -0.44
CA LEU A 325 9.33 0.26 -0.02
C LEU A 325 10.62 0.88 0.54
N LEU A 326 11.16 1.91 -0.14
CA LEU A 326 12.37 2.59 0.33
C LEU A 326 12.11 3.38 1.61
N LYS A 327 10.93 3.99 1.73
CA LYS A 327 10.49 4.64 2.97
C LYS A 327 10.38 3.63 4.12
N ASN A 328 9.81 2.45 3.88
CA ASN A 328 9.76 1.36 4.85
C ASN A 328 11.17 0.91 5.26
N THR A 329 12.10 0.76 4.31
CA THR A 329 13.50 0.43 4.60
C THR A 329 14.16 1.44 5.54
N LEU A 330 13.86 2.73 5.38
CA LEU A 330 14.37 3.75 6.28
C LEU A 330 13.71 3.68 7.66
N ILE A 331 12.41 3.40 7.73
CA ILE A 331 11.65 3.21 8.97
C ILE A 331 12.22 2.03 9.77
N THR A 332 12.50 0.90 9.12
CA THR A 332 13.08 -0.29 9.77
C THR A 332 14.52 -0.03 10.21
N ALA A 333 15.34 0.64 9.39
CA ALA A 333 16.70 1.04 9.77
C ALA A 333 16.75 1.96 11.00
N LYS A 334 15.78 2.88 11.09
CA LYS A 334 15.63 3.83 12.21
C LYS A 334 14.96 3.22 13.44
N LYS A 335 14.45 1.98 13.36
CA LYS A 335 13.74 1.32 14.47
C LYS A 335 12.59 2.18 15.04
N LEU A 336 11.77 2.75 14.15
CA LEU A 336 10.69 3.66 14.56
C LEU A 336 9.42 2.93 15.04
N ILE A 337 9.33 1.62 14.83
CA ILE A 337 8.16 0.79 15.19
C ILE A 337 8.51 -0.24 16.26
N TYR A 338 9.69 -0.84 16.15
CA TYR A 338 10.22 -1.90 17.01
C TYR A 338 11.47 -1.43 17.72
#